data_AF-A0A699WTL0-F1
#
_entry.id   AF-A0A699WTL0-F1
#
_cell.length_a   1.000
_cell.length_b   1.000
_cell.length_c   1.000
_cell.angle_alpha   90.00
_cell.angle_beta   90.00
_cell.angle_gamma   90.00
#
_symmetry.space_group_name_H-M   'P 1'
#
loop_
_entity.id
_entity.type
_entity.pdbx_description
1 polymer ?
#
loop_
_entity_poly.entity_id
_entity_poly.type
_entity_poly.pdbx_seq_one_letter_code
_entity_poly.pdbx_strand_id
1 'polypeptide(L)'
;MLSALQKAKKNGAKIISVNPLIEAGLNHFKNPQDFMNPIKALGVLMGDGTPITDLYLQVRVDGDMGLLRGIMKHLFEAEDRNPGQVVDHAFIKEFTTGFESFEQNIRNTKWEDIEELSGISRGLLLE
;
A
#
# COMPACT_ATOMS: atom_id res chain seq x y z
N MET A 1 -14.90 5.30 5.80
CA MET A 1 -13.56 4.97 5.27
C MET A 1 -12.69 6.20 5.07
N LEU A 2 -12.98 7.09 4.10
CA LEU A 2 -12.11 8.25 3.78
C LEU A 2 -11.83 9.20 4.95
N SER A 3 -12.80 9.42 5.86
CA SER A 3 -12.56 10.22 7.08
C SER A 3 -11.54 9.59 8.03
N ALA A 4 -11.42 8.26 8.06
CA ALA A 4 -10.39 7.56 8.84
C ALA A 4 -9.00 7.72 8.20
N LEU A 5 -8.92 7.59 6.87
CA LEU A 5 -7.69 7.85 6.12
C LEU A 5 -7.24 9.31 6.27
N GLN A 6 -8.18 10.26 6.25
CA GLN A 6 -7.90 11.68 6.51
C GLN A 6 -7.29 11.88 7.90
N LYS A 7 -7.82 11.21 8.93
CA LYS A 7 -7.28 11.26 10.30
C LYS A 7 -5.87 10.65 10.36
N ALA A 8 -5.65 9.50 9.71
CA ALA A 8 -4.34 8.87 9.63
C ALA A 8 -3.32 9.79 8.95
N LYS A 9 -3.71 10.42 7.83
CA LYS A 9 -2.86 11.35 7.09
C LYS A 9 -2.47 12.58 7.92
N LYS A 10 -3.44 13.14 8.66
CA LYS A 10 -3.18 14.25 9.61
C LYS A 10 -2.22 13.85 10.73
N ASN A 11 -2.14 12.57 11.07
CA ASN A 11 -1.20 12.02 12.04
C ASN A 11 0.13 11.56 11.41
N GLY A 12 0.40 11.92 10.16
CA GLY A 12 1.67 11.62 9.48
C GLY A 12 1.75 10.26 8.80
N ALA A 13 0.65 9.51 8.70
CA ALA A 13 0.65 8.24 7.98
C ALA A 13 0.98 8.42 6.49
N LYS A 14 1.74 7.45 5.97
CA LYS A 14 1.94 7.24 4.54
C LYS A 14 0.89 6.28 4.01
N ILE A 15 0.28 6.60 2.87
CA ILE A 15 -0.82 5.83 2.30
C ILE A 15 -0.48 5.45 0.86
N ILE A 16 -0.44 4.14 0.61
CA ILE A 16 -0.33 3.58 -0.73
C ILE A 16 -1.74 3.18 -1.18
N SER A 17 -2.16 3.60 -2.36
CA SER A 17 -3.43 3.18 -2.96
C SER A 17 -3.17 2.17 -4.05
N VAL A 18 -3.79 0.99 -3.93
CA VAL A 18 -3.71 -0.10 -4.90
C VAL A 18 -5.09 -0.27 -5.53
N ASN A 19 -5.28 0.23 -6.75
CA ASN A 19 -6.55 0.12 -7.45
C ASN A 19 -6.35 0.32 -8.96
N PRO A 20 -6.97 -0.49 -9.84
CA PRO A 20 -6.94 -0.24 -11.28
C PRO A 20 -7.54 1.11 -11.71
N LEU A 21 -8.47 1.67 -10.93
CA LEU A 21 -9.20 2.90 -11.24
C LEU A 21 -8.76 4.06 -10.36
N ILE A 22 -8.28 5.14 -10.97
CA ILE A 22 -7.91 6.36 -10.27
C ILE A 22 -9.18 7.04 -9.70
N GLU A 23 -9.31 7.02 -8.38
CA GLU A 23 -10.46 7.59 -7.67
C GLU A 23 -10.18 9.02 -7.19
N ALA A 24 -11.05 9.98 -7.55
CA ALA A 24 -10.92 11.37 -7.15
C ALA A 24 -10.85 11.56 -5.62
N GLY A 25 -11.59 10.75 -4.86
CA GLY A 25 -11.62 10.82 -3.39
C GLY A 25 -10.33 10.34 -2.69
N LEU A 26 -9.49 9.56 -3.38
CA LEU A 26 -8.17 9.16 -2.91
C LEU A 26 -7.10 10.20 -3.29
N ASN A 27 -7.34 10.95 -4.36
CA ASN A 27 -6.48 12.07 -4.70
C ASN A 27 -6.65 13.21 -3.69
N HIS A 28 -7.86 13.77 -3.57
CA HIS A 28 -8.15 14.89 -2.66
C HIS A 28 -9.50 14.72 -1.99
N PHE A 29 -9.50 14.46 -0.68
CA PHE A 29 -10.74 14.27 0.08
C PHE A 29 -11.20 15.56 0.75
N LYS A 30 -12.36 16.06 0.33
CA LYS A 30 -13.13 17.08 1.06
C LYS A 30 -14.18 16.39 1.92
N ASN A 31 -14.00 16.42 3.24
CA ASN A 31 -14.88 15.70 4.16
C ASN A 31 -16.26 16.39 4.25
N PRO A 32 -17.37 15.73 3.83
CA PRO A 32 -18.71 16.31 3.89
C PRO A 32 -19.12 16.72 5.31
N GLN A 33 -18.66 16.00 6.33
CA GLN A 33 -19.01 16.28 7.73
C GLN A 33 -18.38 17.58 8.24
N ASP A 34 -17.24 18.01 7.68
CA ASP A 34 -16.61 19.26 8.08
C ASP A 34 -17.37 20.48 7.53
N PHE A 35 -18.18 20.33 6.46
CA PHE A 35 -19.09 21.39 6.00
C PHE A 35 -20.23 21.67 6.98
N MET A 36 -20.64 20.68 7.77
CA MET A 36 -21.66 20.86 8.81
C MET A 36 -21.12 21.62 10.03
N ASN A 37 -19.81 21.85 10.11
CA ASN A 37 -19.19 22.62 11.17
C ASN A 37 -18.83 24.03 10.65
N PRO A 38 -19.49 25.10 11.14
CA PRO A 38 -19.31 26.45 10.60
C PRO A 38 -17.88 26.99 10.73
N ILE A 39 -17.11 26.53 11.72
CA ILE A 39 -15.71 26.93 11.92
C ILE A 39 -14.80 26.28 10.87
N LYS A 40 -15.10 25.04 10.46
CA LYS A 40 -14.29 24.28 9.50
C LYS A 40 -14.74 24.46 8.06
N ALA A 41 -16.01 24.84 7.84
CA ALA A 41 -16.62 24.95 6.51
C ALA A 41 -15.83 25.89 5.59
N LEU A 42 -15.33 27.01 6.09
CA LEU A 42 -14.53 27.96 5.32
C LEU A 42 -13.24 27.32 4.77
N GLY A 43 -12.55 26.53 5.60
CA GLY A 43 -11.31 25.84 5.22
C GLY A 43 -11.54 24.74 4.18
N VAL A 44 -12.68 24.04 4.22
CA VAL A 44 -13.01 23.01 3.22
C VAL A 44 -13.48 23.62 1.89
N LEU A 45 -14.20 24.74 1.95
CA LEU A 45 -14.66 25.48 0.76
C LEU A 45 -13.50 26.10 -0.01
N MET A 46 -12.52 26.68 0.69
CA MET A 46 -11.37 27.35 0.07
C MET A 46 -10.15 26.44 -0.16
N GLY A 47 -10.04 25.31 0.54
CA GLY A 47 -8.91 24.39 0.40
C GLY A 47 -9.13 23.29 -0.63
N ASP A 48 -8.04 22.68 -1.11
CA ASP A 48 -8.06 21.58 -2.09
C ASP A 48 -8.51 20.24 -1.48
N GLY A 49 -8.75 20.19 -0.17
CA GLY A 49 -9.02 18.94 0.56
C GLY A 49 -7.73 18.31 1.09
N THR A 50 -7.85 17.15 1.73
CA THR A 50 -6.67 16.43 2.23
C THR A 50 -6.15 15.50 1.13
N PRO A 51 -4.88 15.61 0.69
CA PRO A 51 -4.30 14.63 -0.22
C PRO A 51 -4.15 13.31 0.54
N ILE A 52 -4.86 12.27 0.11
CA ILE A 52 -4.88 11.00 0.85
C ILE A 52 -3.70 10.13 0.43
N THR A 53 -3.53 9.87 -0.85
CA THR A 53 -2.51 8.95 -1.39
C THR A 53 -1.12 9.61 -1.49
N ASP A 54 -0.08 8.93 -1.00
CA ASP A 54 1.34 9.26 -1.26
C ASP A 54 1.86 8.55 -2.51
N LEU A 55 1.50 7.27 -2.68
CA LEU A 55 1.90 6.43 -3.80
C LEU A 55 0.69 5.73 -4.37
N TYR A 56 0.48 5.84 -5.68
CA TYR A 56 -0.63 5.22 -6.37
C TYR A 56 -0.12 4.08 -7.26
N LEU A 57 -0.45 2.85 -6.88
CA LEU A 57 -0.13 1.64 -7.63
C LEU A 57 -1.36 1.22 -8.45
N GLN A 58 -1.38 1.65 -9.71
CA GLN A 58 -2.46 1.32 -10.63
C GLN A 58 -2.29 -0.10 -11.18
N VAL A 59 -2.61 -1.08 -10.33
CA VAL A 59 -2.54 -2.50 -10.70
C VAL A 59 -3.52 -2.83 -11.82
N ARG A 60 -3.25 -3.89 -12.57
CA ARG A 60 -4.23 -4.48 -13.48
C ARG A 60 -5.41 -5.05 -12.71
N VAL A 61 -6.55 -5.20 -13.39
CA VAL A 61 -7.67 -5.99 -12.85
C VAL A 61 -7.15 -7.39 -12.51
N ASP A 62 -7.43 -7.85 -11.29
CA ASP A 62 -6.95 -9.10 -10.70
C ASP A 62 -5.40 -9.21 -10.56
N GLY A 63 -4.69 -8.07 -10.61
CA GLY A 63 -3.23 -8.00 -10.49
C GLY A 63 -2.68 -7.89 -9.07
N ASP A 64 -3.56 -7.90 -8.06
CA ASP A 64 -3.21 -7.73 -6.64
C ASP A 64 -2.33 -8.88 -6.13
N MET A 65 -2.57 -10.12 -6.57
CA MET A 65 -1.71 -11.25 -6.23
C MET A 65 -0.28 -11.06 -6.76
N GLY A 66 -0.12 -10.54 -7.98
CA GLY A 66 1.19 -10.22 -8.55
C GLY A 66 1.89 -9.16 -7.72
N LEU A 67 1.18 -8.08 -7.37
CA LEU A 67 1.70 -6.98 -6.57
C LEU A 67 2.20 -7.47 -5.20
N LEU A 68 1.35 -8.21 -4.47
CA LEU A 68 1.69 -8.71 -3.14
C LEU A 68 2.89 -9.66 -3.19
N ARG A 69 2.98 -10.52 -4.21
CA ARG A 69 4.17 -11.38 -4.43
C ARG A 69 5.42 -10.54 -4.63
N GLY A 70 5.36 -9.46 -5.41
CA GLY A 70 6.46 -8.52 -5.61
C GLY A 70 6.95 -7.86 -4.32
N ILE A 71 6.02 -7.32 -3.53
CA ILE A 71 6.33 -6.70 -2.23
C ILE A 71 7.00 -7.73 -1.31
N MET A 72 6.43 -8.93 -1.18
CA MET A 72 6.99 -9.97 -0.30
C MET A 72 8.35 -10.48 -0.78
N LYS A 73 8.53 -10.66 -2.10
CA LYS A 73 9.82 -11.03 -2.68
C LYS A 73 10.88 -9.98 -2.35
N HIS A 74 10.53 -8.69 -2.43
CA HIS A 74 11.44 -7.63 -2.03
C HIS A 74 11.77 -7.65 -0.54
N LEU A 75 10.79 -7.88 0.33
CA LEU A 75 11.02 -8.00 1.77
C LEU A 75 11.97 -9.16 2.09
N PHE A 76 11.84 -10.31 1.43
CA PHE A 76 12.76 -11.43 1.58
C PHE A 76 14.16 -11.13 1.03
N GLU A 77 14.28 -10.44 -0.10
CA GLU A 77 15.59 -9.96 -0.61
C GLU A 77 16.23 -8.91 0.34
N ALA A 78 15.42 -8.12 1.06
CA ALA A 78 15.89 -7.16 2.05
C ALA A 78 16.33 -7.84 3.36
N GLU A 79 15.61 -8.89 3.78
CA GLU A 79 15.96 -9.77 4.89
C GLU A 79 17.28 -10.50 4.63
N ASP A 80 17.52 -11.02 3.41
CA ASP A 80 18.79 -11.65 3.06
C ASP A 80 19.99 -10.69 3.22
N ARG A 81 19.77 -9.41 2.92
CA ARG A 81 20.78 -8.35 3.07
C ARG A 81 20.94 -7.89 4.52
N ASN A 82 19.87 -7.97 5.31
CA ASN A 82 19.83 -7.52 6.70
C ASN A 82 19.11 -8.55 7.59
N PRO A 83 19.73 -9.71 7.86
CA PRO A 83 19.06 -10.79 8.58
C PRO A 83 18.54 -10.35 9.96
N GLY A 84 17.28 -10.68 10.24
CA GLY A 84 16.56 -10.38 11.47
C GLY A 84 16.02 -8.95 11.59
N GLN A 85 16.11 -8.13 10.55
CA GLN A 85 15.67 -6.73 10.60
C GLN A 85 14.38 -6.44 9.80
N VAL A 86 13.99 -7.33 8.89
CA VAL A 86 12.83 -7.11 8.01
C VAL A 86 11.70 -8.07 8.34
N VAL A 87 12.02 -9.34 8.56
CA VAL A 87 11.04 -10.39 8.84
C VAL A 87 10.99 -10.70 10.33
N ASP A 88 9.80 -10.63 10.93
CA ASP A 88 9.57 -11.03 12.32
C ASP A 88 9.47 -12.56 12.46
N HIS A 89 10.63 -13.21 12.47
CA HIS A 89 10.73 -14.67 12.58
C HIS A 89 10.13 -15.23 13.87
N ALA A 90 10.16 -14.48 14.97
CA ALA A 90 9.59 -14.93 16.23
C ALA A 90 8.07 -15.00 16.16
N PHE A 91 7.43 -13.95 15.62
CA PHE A 91 5.99 -13.93 15.40
C PHE A 91 5.57 -15.03 14.41
N ILE A 92 6.27 -15.16 13.29
CA ILE A 92 5.96 -16.15 12.26
C ILE A 92 6.03 -17.57 12.82
N LYS A 93 7.10 -17.89 13.56
CA LYS A 93 7.29 -19.21 14.16
C LYS A 93 6.18 -19.57 15.17
N GLU A 94 5.75 -18.59 15.96
CA GLU A 94 4.78 -18.82 17.03
C GLU A 94 3.33 -18.88 16.51
N PHE A 95 2.99 -18.04 15.52
CA PHE A 95 1.60 -17.77 15.16
C PHE A 95 1.21 -18.19 13.75
N THR A 96 2.10 -18.81 12.97
CA THR A 96 1.81 -19.23 11.59
C THR A 96 2.26 -20.66 11.32
N THR A 97 1.84 -21.22 10.19
CA THR A 97 2.30 -22.53 9.71
C THR A 97 2.57 -22.48 8.21
N GLY A 98 3.49 -23.32 7.72
CA GLY A 98 3.83 -23.40 6.30
C GLY A 98 4.61 -22.20 5.75
N PHE A 99 5.33 -21.46 6.62
CA PHE A 99 6.07 -20.28 6.20
C PHE A 99 7.22 -20.61 5.25
N GLU A 100 7.98 -21.68 5.49
CA GLU A 100 9.14 -22.04 4.68
C GLU A 100 8.73 -22.39 3.25
N SER A 101 7.64 -23.14 3.07
CA SER A 101 7.12 -23.47 1.75
C SER A 101 6.54 -22.26 1.02
N PHE A 102 5.88 -21.37 1.76
CA PHE A 102 5.38 -20.09 1.27
C PHE A 102 6.53 -19.18 0.80
N GLU A 103 7.54 -18.97 1.64
CA GLU A 103 8.71 -18.15 1.34
C GLU A 103 9.42 -18.68 0.09
N GLN A 104 9.68 -19.99 0.02
CA GLN A 104 10.31 -20.60 -1.15
C GLN A 104 9.48 -20.40 -2.43
N ASN A 105 8.14 -20.47 -2.34
CA ASN A 105 7.26 -20.21 -3.49
C ASN A 105 7.38 -18.77 -3.99
N ILE A 106 7.43 -17.79 -3.09
CA ILE A 106 7.62 -16.38 -3.44
C ILE A 106 9.01 -16.16 -4.04
N ARG A 107 10.06 -16.72 -3.43
CA ARG A 107 11.45 -16.63 -3.92
C ARG A 107 11.61 -17.22 -5.32
N ASN A 108 10.90 -18.30 -5.63
CA ASN A 108 10.94 -18.95 -6.94
C ASN A 108 10.08 -18.25 -8.01
N THR A 109 9.22 -17.30 -7.64
CA THR A 109 8.46 -16.51 -8.61
C THR A 109 9.40 -15.53 -9.32
N LYS A 110 9.40 -15.52 -10.65
CA LYS A 110 10.27 -14.62 -11.42
C LYS A 110 9.76 -13.18 -11.36
N TRP A 111 10.67 -12.22 -11.47
CA TRP A 111 10.29 -10.81 -11.45
C TRP A 111 9.46 -10.44 -12.67
N GLU A 112 9.77 -11.04 -13.82
CA GLU A 112 9.03 -10.84 -15.07
C GLU A 112 7.57 -11.26 -14.93
N ASP A 113 7.30 -12.41 -14.30
CA ASP A 113 5.94 -12.90 -14.03
C ASP A 113 5.19 -11.94 -13.07
N ILE A 114 5.88 -11.39 -12.08
CA ILE A 114 5.31 -10.44 -11.11
C ILE A 114 4.90 -9.13 -11.79
N GLU A 115 5.78 -8.57 -12.62
CA GLU A 115 5.51 -7.34 -13.37
C GLU A 115 4.37 -7.55 -14.37
N GLU A 116 4.34 -8.69 -15.08
CA GLU A 116 3.28 -9.01 -16.03
C GLU A 116 1.92 -9.14 -15.34
N LEU A 117 1.83 -9.92 -14.26
CA LEU A 117 0.59 -10.17 -13.54
C LEU A 117 0.05 -8.91 -12.86
N SER A 118 0.92 -8.12 -12.22
CA SER A 118 0.50 -6.92 -11.50
C SER A 118 0.28 -5.72 -12.41
N GLY A 119 0.99 -5.64 -13.53
CA GLY A 119 1.15 -4.44 -14.35
C GLY A 119 1.95 -3.33 -13.68
N ILE A 120 2.65 -3.61 -12.58
CA ILE A 120 3.51 -2.66 -11.87
C ILE A 120 4.96 -3.04 -12.14
N SER A 121 5.76 -2.06 -12.55
CA SER A 121 7.19 -2.29 -12.76
C SER A 121 7.89 -2.56 -11.44
N ARG A 122 8.97 -3.34 -11.49
CA ARG A 122 9.85 -3.57 -10.35
C ARG A 122 10.35 -2.25 -9.78
N GLY A 123 10.73 -1.30 -10.63
CA GLY A 123 11.17 0.02 -10.17
C GLY A 123 10.16 0.71 -9.26
N LEU A 124 8.88 0.70 -9.64
CA LEU A 124 7.79 1.31 -8.87
C LEU A 124 7.42 0.49 -7.61
N LEU A 125 7.55 -0.84 -7.67
CA LEU A 125 7.38 -1.72 -6.50
C LEU A 125 8.45 -1.51 -5.41
N LEU A 126 9.62 -1.01 -5.81
CA LEU A 126 10.79 -0.85 -4.94
C LEU A 126 11.03 0.60 -4.50
N GLU A 127 10.16 1.54 -4.91
CA GLU A 127 10.17 2.95 -4.47
C GLU A 127 9.77 3.08 -2.99
#